data_AF-A0A971D706-F1
#
_entry.id   AF-A0A971D706-F1
#
_cell.length_a   1.000
_cell.length_b   1.000
_cell.length_c   1.000
_cell.angle_alpha   90.00
_cell.angle_beta   90.00
_cell.angle_gamma   90.00
#
_symmetry.space_group_name_H-M   'P 1'
#
loop_
_entity.id
_entity.type
_entity.pdbx_description
1 polymer ?
#
loop_
_entity_poly.entity_id
_entity_poly.type
_entity_poly.pdbx_seq_one_letter_code
_entity_poly.pdbx_strand_id
1 'polypeptide(L)'
;MEADAFRLLGLGFLFEMIDFRIAGFDVLPDIFGFILFGKALAILGGKNGYFSRAKKLNPVLLILSVLHIYERPVQQSGTHVILSNLPALVLGIAIAIMELVHVYDVFMGIRELAQKAGNLAIAQEADSKWAQYLGLEIAIILGFIIAAIPSIGPLYLLGVLLGTIALAFSIRGYMGRCGESLA
;
A
#
# COMPACT_ATOMS: atom_id res chain seq x y z
N MET A 1 18.75 -3.79 14.06
CA MET A 1 17.92 -4.91 13.54
C MET A 1 16.44 -4.54 13.51
N GLU A 2 15.78 -4.28 14.64
CA GLU A 2 14.34 -3.94 14.65
C GLU A 2 14.07 -2.54 14.10
N ALA A 3 14.90 -1.56 14.44
CA ALA A 3 14.83 -0.21 13.85
C ALA A 3 15.00 -0.23 12.32
N ASP A 4 15.87 -1.12 11.82
CA ASP A 4 16.07 -1.32 10.39
C ASP A 4 14.85 -1.98 9.74
N ALA A 5 14.16 -2.88 10.43
CA ALA A 5 12.91 -3.48 9.94
C ALA A 5 11.83 -2.41 9.73
N PHE A 6 11.66 -1.46 10.66
CA PHE A 6 10.73 -0.35 10.45
C PHE A 6 11.15 0.56 9.31
N ARG A 7 12.45 0.84 9.15
CA ARG A 7 12.95 1.60 7.98
C ARG A 7 12.64 0.88 6.66
N LEU A 8 12.76 -0.44 6.63
CA LEU A 8 12.39 -1.27 5.49
C LEU A 8 10.88 -1.23 5.22
N LEU A 9 10.02 -1.30 6.24
CA LEU A 9 8.57 -1.10 6.07
C LEU A 9 8.28 0.27 5.46
N GLY A 10 8.88 1.33 5.99
CA GLY A 10 8.67 2.69 5.48
C GLY A 10 9.13 2.87 4.04
N LEU A 11 10.24 2.24 3.64
CA LEU A 11 10.64 2.21 2.24
C LEU A 11 9.69 1.35 1.40
N GLY A 12 9.20 0.23 1.93
CA GLY A 12 8.22 -0.62 1.26
C GLY A 12 6.96 0.15 0.85
N PHE A 13 6.40 0.93 1.78
CA PHE A 13 5.25 1.81 1.51
C PHE A 13 5.56 2.90 0.47
N LEU A 14 6.76 3.47 0.46
CA LEU A 14 7.12 4.44 -0.59
C LEU A 14 7.15 3.80 -1.97
N PHE A 15 7.56 2.53 -2.06
CA PHE A 15 7.58 1.82 -3.34
C PHE A 15 6.19 1.44 -3.80
N GLU A 16 5.38 0.84 -2.91
CA GLU A 16 4.01 0.43 -3.21
C GLU A 16 3.08 1.61 -3.53
N MET A 17 3.17 2.71 -2.78
CA MET A 17 2.20 3.79 -2.93
C MET A 17 2.50 4.72 -4.12
N ILE A 18 3.73 4.73 -4.62
CA ILE A 18 4.17 5.65 -5.67
C ILE A 18 4.31 4.88 -6.99
N ASP A 19 3.16 4.54 -7.59
CA ASP A 19 3.12 3.93 -8.93
C ASP A 19 3.27 5.02 -10.01
N PHE A 20 4.34 4.92 -10.81
CA PHE A 20 4.53 5.73 -12.00
C PHE A 20 4.85 4.84 -13.19
N ARG A 21 4.08 4.99 -14.26
CA ARG A 21 4.26 4.18 -15.47
C ARG A 21 4.71 5.02 -16.66
N ILE A 22 5.75 4.56 -17.34
CA ILE A 22 6.24 5.16 -18.59
C ILE A 22 6.19 4.11 -19.68
N ALA A 23 5.44 4.39 -20.75
CA ALA A 23 5.28 3.50 -21.91
C ALA A 23 4.80 2.06 -21.56
N GLY A 24 3.99 1.91 -20.51
CA GLY A 24 3.46 0.61 -20.05
C GLY A 24 4.39 -0.16 -19.10
N PHE A 25 5.59 0.35 -18.84
CA PHE A 25 6.47 -0.16 -17.79
C PHE A 25 6.31 0.66 -16.52
N ASP A 26 6.18 -0.04 -15.40
CA ASP A 26 6.24 0.55 -14.08
C ASP A 26 7.69 0.95 -13.73
N VAL A 27 7.88 2.24 -13.43
CA VAL A 27 9.17 2.84 -13.04
C VAL A 27 9.53 2.45 -11.62
N LEU A 28 8.52 2.22 -10.78
CA LEU A 28 8.71 1.97 -9.36
C LEU A 28 7.93 0.70 -8.94
N PRO A 29 8.33 -0.48 -9.45
CA PRO A 29 7.55 -1.70 -9.27
C PRO A 29 7.25 -2.04 -7.82
N ASP A 30 5.98 -2.35 -7.55
CA ASP A 30 5.48 -2.84 -6.26
C ASP A 30 6.27 -4.02 -5.70
N ILE A 31 6.91 -4.81 -6.58
CA ILE A 31 7.81 -5.92 -6.22
C ILE A 31 8.89 -5.46 -5.26
N PHE A 32 9.48 -4.28 -5.48
CA PHE A 32 10.49 -3.75 -4.58
C PHE A 32 9.87 -3.44 -3.21
N GLY A 33 8.64 -2.92 -3.19
CA GLY A 33 7.83 -2.76 -1.98
C GLY A 33 7.66 -4.07 -1.21
N PHE A 34 7.17 -5.12 -1.86
CA PHE A 34 6.94 -6.43 -1.24
C PHE A 34 8.23 -7.17 -0.85
N ILE A 35 9.36 -6.94 -1.54
CA ILE A 35 10.67 -7.45 -1.10
C ILE A 35 11.08 -6.79 0.23
N LEU A 36 10.89 -5.46 0.34
CA LEU A 36 11.24 -4.71 1.54
C LEU A 36 10.32 -5.09 2.72
N PHE A 37 9.01 -5.19 2.48
CA PHE A 37 8.05 -5.71 3.45
C PHE A 37 8.42 -7.12 3.91
N GLY A 38 8.75 -8.03 2.98
CA GLY A 38 9.16 -9.39 3.30
C GLY A 38 10.38 -9.45 4.22
N LYS A 39 11.41 -8.62 3.97
CA LYS A 39 12.60 -8.52 4.82
C LYS A 39 12.26 -7.97 6.22
N ALA A 40 11.43 -6.94 6.29
CA ALA A 40 11.01 -6.35 7.56
C ALA A 40 10.17 -7.34 8.40
N LEU A 41 9.19 -7.99 7.77
CA LEU A 41 8.30 -8.96 8.40
C LEU A 41 9.01 -10.26 8.76
N ALA A 42 10.14 -10.60 8.11
CA ALA A 42 11.00 -11.68 8.58
C ALA A 42 11.53 -11.43 10.00
N ILE A 43 11.82 -10.16 10.33
CA ILE A 43 12.32 -9.71 11.64
C ILE A 43 11.14 -9.52 12.62
N LEU A 44 10.08 -8.82 12.20
CA LEU A 44 8.96 -8.43 13.07
C LEU A 44 7.90 -9.52 13.25
N GLY A 45 7.83 -10.51 12.35
CA GLY A 45 6.77 -11.52 12.29
C GLY A 45 6.64 -12.42 13.52
N GLY A 46 7.65 -12.45 14.40
CA GLY A 46 7.60 -13.17 15.67
C GLY A 46 7.03 -12.37 16.84
N LYS A 47 6.78 -11.06 16.68
CA LYS A 47 6.41 -10.16 17.79
C LYS A 47 4.92 -10.23 18.16
N ASN A 48 4.04 -10.45 17.18
CA ASN A 48 2.61 -10.59 17.40
C ASN A 48 1.91 -11.31 16.23
N GLY A 49 0.63 -11.61 16.43
CA GLY A 49 -0.19 -12.34 15.45
C GLY A 49 -0.42 -11.58 14.15
N TYR A 50 -0.54 -10.25 14.20
CA TYR A 50 -0.75 -9.41 13.02
C TYR A 50 0.46 -9.45 12.08
N PHE A 51 1.68 -9.20 12.58
CA PHE A 51 2.88 -9.31 11.76
C PHE A 51 3.12 -10.73 11.23
N SER A 52 2.72 -11.76 11.99
CA SER A 52 2.79 -13.14 11.53
C SER A 52 1.88 -13.39 10.33
N ARG A 53 0.67 -12.82 10.32
CA ARG A 53 -0.25 -12.92 9.18
C ARG A 53 0.25 -12.12 7.99
N ALA A 54 0.68 -10.87 8.19
CA ALA A 54 1.29 -10.06 7.12
C ALA A 54 2.47 -10.81 6.47
N LYS A 55 3.35 -11.41 7.28
CA LYS A 55 4.50 -12.20 6.79
C LYS A 55 4.08 -13.36 5.89
N LYS A 56 3.00 -14.06 6.22
CA LYS A 56 2.47 -15.19 5.43
C LYS A 56 1.83 -14.74 4.13
N LEU A 57 1.20 -13.56 4.13
CA LEU A 57 0.52 -13.00 2.97
C LEU A 57 1.49 -12.36 1.96
N ASN A 58 2.55 -11.70 2.46
CA ASN A 58 3.56 -11.01 1.65
C ASN A 58 4.12 -11.81 0.45
N PRO A 59 4.53 -13.10 0.56
CA PRO A 59 5.05 -13.84 -0.60
C PRO A 59 4.00 -14.04 -1.70
N VAL A 60 2.71 -14.12 -1.35
CA VAL A 60 1.64 -14.25 -2.34
C VAL A 60 1.51 -12.94 -3.11
N LEU A 61 1.47 -11.81 -2.41
CA LEU A 61 1.44 -10.48 -3.02
C LEU A 61 2.69 -10.17 -3.85
N LEU A 62 3.87 -10.60 -3.39
CA LEU A 62 5.11 -10.49 -4.16
C LEU A 62 4.99 -11.20 -5.51
N ILE A 63 4.50 -12.44 -5.54
CA ILE A 63 4.32 -13.18 -6.80
C ILE A 63 3.31 -12.48 -7.71
N LEU A 64 2.21 -11.98 -7.15
CA LEU A 64 1.17 -11.28 -7.90
C LEU A 64 1.70 -9.96 -8.48
N SER A 65 2.48 -9.18 -7.72
CA SER A 65 3.09 -7.92 -8.19
C SER A 65 4.02 -8.11 -9.39
N VAL A 66 4.67 -9.27 -9.54
CA VAL A 66 5.49 -9.59 -10.72
C VAL A 66 4.67 -9.63 -12.00
N LEU A 67 3.40 -10.03 -11.92
CA LEU A 67 2.51 -10.08 -13.08
C LEU A 67 2.07 -8.68 -13.55
N HIS A 68 2.23 -7.66 -12.70
CA HIS A 68 1.78 -6.29 -12.93
C HIS A 68 2.88 -5.33 -13.46
N ILE A 69 4.14 -5.79 -13.58
CA ILE A 69 5.27 -4.96 -14.07
C ILE A 69 5.00 -4.33 -15.44
N TYR A 70 4.31 -5.06 -16.30
CA TYR A 70 4.03 -4.65 -17.67
C TYR A 70 2.55 -4.77 -17.97
N GLU A 71 1.94 -3.63 -18.22
CA GLU A 71 0.59 -3.55 -18.76
C GLU A 71 0.67 -2.99 -20.18
N ARG A 72 -0.01 -3.65 -21.12
CA ARG A 72 -0.08 -3.15 -22.50
C ARG A 72 -0.78 -1.79 -22.49
N PRO A 73 -0.17 -0.73 -23.07
CA PRO A 73 -0.85 0.55 -23.19
C PRO A 73 -2.14 0.38 -23.97
N VAL A 74 -3.26 0.80 -23.38
CA VAL A 74 -4.59 0.66 -23.98
C VAL A 74 -4.66 1.56 -25.21
N GLN A 75 -4.63 0.94 -26.39
CA GLN A 75 -4.62 1.63 -27.69
C GLN A 75 -6.03 1.89 -28.28
N GLN A 76 -7.10 1.67 -27.52
CA GLN A 76 -8.47 1.90 -28.01
C GLN A 76 -9.31 2.75 -27.06
N SER A 77 -9.72 3.90 -27.59
CA SER A 77 -10.79 4.74 -27.07
C SER A 77 -12.12 3.96 -27.17
N GLY A 78 -12.64 3.46 -26.05
CA GLY A 78 -13.94 2.80 -26.05
C GLY A 78 -14.32 2.23 -24.69
N THR A 79 -15.42 2.72 -24.16
CA THR A 79 -16.06 2.41 -22.87
C THR A 79 -16.52 0.95 -22.69
N HIS A 80 -16.13 0.02 -23.58
CA HIS A 80 -16.57 -1.38 -23.60
C HIS A 80 -15.63 -2.36 -22.88
N VAL A 81 -14.45 -1.94 -22.41
CA VAL A 81 -13.42 -2.88 -21.94
C VAL A 81 -13.65 -3.39 -20.52
N ILE A 82 -14.26 -2.60 -19.62
CA ILE A 82 -14.32 -2.92 -18.17
C ILE A 82 -15.22 -4.13 -17.86
N LEU A 83 -16.35 -4.29 -18.54
CA LEU A 83 -17.28 -5.41 -18.32
C LEU A 83 -16.94 -6.66 -19.15
N SER A 84 -16.07 -6.55 -20.15
CA SER A 84 -15.78 -7.64 -21.10
C SER A 84 -14.83 -8.71 -20.53
N ASN A 85 -14.09 -8.39 -19.46
CA ASN A 85 -13.13 -9.29 -18.82
C ASN A 85 -13.40 -9.44 -17.32
N LEU A 86 -14.59 -9.97 -17.01
CA LEU A 86 -15.05 -10.23 -15.64
C LEU A 86 -14.01 -11.01 -14.80
N PRO A 87 -13.28 -12.02 -15.33
CA PRO A 87 -12.23 -12.70 -14.56
C PRO A 87 -11.09 -11.78 -14.13
N ALA A 88 -10.62 -10.88 -14.99
CA ALA A 88 -9.57 -9.93 -14.65
C ALA A 88 -10.04 -8.91 -13.60
N LEU A 89 -11.29 -8.45 -13.69
CA LEU A 89 -11.88 -7.55 -12.70
C LEU A 89 -11.95 -8.22 -11.31
N VAL A 90 -12.42 -9.46 -11.25
CA VAL A 90 -12.50 -10.22 -9.98
C VAL A 90 -11.11 -10.44 -9.38
N LEU A 91 -10.12 -10.77 -10.22
CA LEU A 91 -8.74 -10.92 -9.76
C LEU A 91 -8.18 -9.60 -9.21
N GLY A 92 -8.39 -8.48 -9.90
CA GLY A 92 -7.93 -7.17 -9.43
C GLY A 92 -8.55 -6.77 -8.10
N ILE A 93 -9.85 -7.01 -7.90
CA ILE A 93 -10.52 -6.77 -6.61
C ILE A 93 -9.94 -7.68 -5.51
N ALA A 94 -9.66 -8.95 -5.82
CA ALA A 94 -9.06 -9.86 -4.86
C ALA A 94 -7.65 -9.41 -4.44
N ILE A 95 -6.83 -8.95 -5.38
CA ILE A 95 -5.49 -8.40 -5.11
C ILE A 95 -5.60 -7.17 -4.21
N ALA A 96 -6.45 -6.20 -4.56
CA ALA A 96 -6.66 -4.99 -3.76
C ALA A 96 -7.11 -5.29 -2.32
N ILE A 97 -8.00 -6.28 -2.14
CA ILE A 97 -8.41 -6.73 -0.80
C ILE A 97 -7.24 -7.36 -0.04
N MET A 98 -6.41 -8.16 -0.71
CA MET A 98 -5.24 -8.78 -0.08
C MET A 98 -4.20 -7.73 0.34
N GLU A 99 -3.95 -6.73 -0.49
CA GLU A 99 -3.08 -5.58 -0.17
C GLU A 99 -3.62 -4.81 1.04
N LEU A 100 -4.92 -4.51 1.03
CA LEU A 100 -5.59 -3.83 2.13
C LEU A 100 -5.48 -4.62 3.45
N VAL A 101 -5.65 -5.95 3.41
CA VAL A 101 -5.44 -6.83 4.57
C VAL A 101 -3.98 -6.85 5.01
N HIS A 102 -3.03 -6.86 4.07
CA HIS A 102 -1.60 -6.84 4.36
C HIS A 102 -1.20 -5.55 5.09
N VAL A 103 -1.62 -4.40 4.58
CA VAL A 103 -1.37 -3.08 5.18
C VAL A 103 -2.05 -2.95 6.55
N TYR A 104 -3.29 -3.45 6.67
CA TYR A 104 -4.00 -3.52 7.95
C TYR A 104 -3.19 -4.30 9.00
N ASP A 105 -2.73 -5.50 8.65
CA ASP A 105 -1.95 -6.34 9.55
C ASP A 105 -0.62 -5.68 9.94
N VAL A 106 0.02 -4.93 9.05
CA VAL A 106 1.21 -4.14 9.39
C VAL A 106 0.87 -3.07 10.44
N PHE A 107 -0.12 -2.22 10.21
CA PHE A 107 -0.45 -1.16 11.17
C PHE A 107 -0.97 -1.70 12.51
N MET A 108 -1.79 -2.75 12.50
CA MET A 108 -2.27 -3.38 13.73
C MET A 108 -1.14 -4.08 14.50
N GLY A 109 -0.16 -4.65 13.79
CA GLY A 109 1.05 -5.19 14.41
C GLY A 109 1.86 -4.11 15.13
N ILE A 110 1.99 -2.93 14.52
CA ILE A 110 2.66 -1.77 15.14
C ILE A 110 1.88 -1.29 16.37
N ARG A 111 0.56 -1.16 16.24
CA ARG A 111 -0.33 -0.75 17.33
C ARG A 111 -0.23 -1.66 18.54
N GLU A 112 -0.30 -2.97 18.34
CA GLU A 112 -0.21 -3.94 19.44
C GLU A 112 1.16 -3.86 20.12
N LEU A 113 2.23 -3.71 19.34
CA LEU A 113 3.58 -3.56 19.87
C LEU A 113 3.73 -2.26 20.68
N ALA A 114 3.18 -1.16 20.18
CA ALA A 114 3.20 0.14 20.85
C ALA A 114 2.39 0.15 22.14
N GLN A 115 1.22 -0.50 22.16
CA GLN A 115 0.40 -0.66 23.36
C GLN A 115 1.15 -1.46 24.43
N LYS A 116 1.82 -2.55 24.04
CA LYS A 116 2.66 -3.35 24.96
C LYS A 116 3.84 -2.55 25.52
N ALA A 117 4.41 -1.64 24.73
CA ALA A 117 5.48 -0.73 25.16
C ALA A 117 4.97 0.49 25.97
N GLY A 118 3.65 0.63 26.18
CA GLY A 118 3.05 1.79 26.86
C GLY A 118 3.06 3.09 26.04
N ASN A 119 3.46 3.04 24.77
CA ASN A 119 3.52 4.21 23.89
C ASN A 119 2.18 4.39 23.14
N LEU A 120 1.21 5.00 23.83
CA LEU A 120 -0.13 5.23 23.28
C LEU A 120 -0.14 6.19 22.09
N ALA A 121 0.81 7.12 21.99
CA ALA A 121 0.91 8.05 20.88
C ALA A 121 1.19 7.31 19.56
N ILE A 122 2.18 6.40 19.56
CA ILE A 122 2.48 5.57 18.38
C ILE A 122 1.34 4.62 18.05
N ALA A 123 0.65 4.08 19.06
CA ALA A 123 -0.50 3.21 18.85
C ALA A 123 -1.68 3.94 18.17
N GLN A 124 -2.02 5.14 18.65
CA GLN A 124 -3.09 5.96 18.06
C GLN A 124 -2.72 6.44 16.66
N GLU A 125 -1.45 6.77 16.44
CA GLU A 125 -1.00 7.14 15.10
C GLU A 125 -1.08 5.97 14.13
N ALA A 126 -0.83 4.73 14.57
CA ALA A 126 -1.04 3.53 13.74
C ALA A 126 -2.48 3.44 13.22
N ASP A 127 -3.46 3.63 14.12
CA ASP A 127 -4.89 3.64 13.79
C ASP A 127 -5.21 4.77 12.79
N SER A 128 -4.63 5.96 12.99
CA SER A 128 -4.81 7.11 12.10
C SER A 128 -4.21 6.88 10.72
N LYS A 129 -3.01 6.29 10.63
CA LYS A 129 -2.33 6.00 9.36
C LYS A 129 -3.07 4.94 8.57
N TRP A 130 -3.56 3.91 9.24
CA TRP A 130 -4.44 2.91 8.62
C TRP A 130 -5.71 3.56 8.05
N ALA A 131 -6.40 4.40 8.82
CA ALA A 131 -7.61 5.07 8.36
C ALA A 131 -7.35 6.02 7.17
N GLN A 132 -6.21 6.73 7.18
CA GLN A 132 -5.77 7.57 6.06
C GLN A 132 -5.52 6.73 4.80
N TYR A 133 -4.85 5.58 4.94
CA TYR A 133 -4.61 4.65 3.83
C TYR A 133 -5.92 4.12 3.25
N LEU A 134 -6.81 3.60 4.09
CA LEU A 134 -8.12 3.11 3.65
C LEU A 134 -8.95 4.23 2.97
N GLY A 135 -8.91 5.45 3.52
CA GLY A 135 -9.59 6.60 2.90
C GLY A 135 -9.04 6.95 1.53
N LEU A 136 -7.72 6.82 1.34
CA LEU A 136 -7.06 7.03 0.05
C LEU A 136 -7.47 5.96 -0.98
N GLU A 137 -7.49 4.68 -0.60
CA GLU A 137 -7.96 3.58 -1.46
C GLU A 137 -9.40 3.79 -1.93
N ILE A 138 -10.29 4.19 -1.00
CA ILE A 138 -11.68 4.54 -1.34
C ILE A 138 -11.71 5.73 -2.31
N ALA A 139 -10.87 6.75 -2.10
CA ALA A 139 -10.79 7.91 -2.99
C ALA A 139 -10.28 7.51 -4.39
N ILE A 140 -9.34 6.58 -4.50
CA ILE A 140 -8.86 6.05 -5.79
C ILE A 140 -10.01 5.34 -6.52
N ILE A 141 -10.77 4.48 -5.82
CA ILE A 141 -11.93 3.79 -6.40
C ILE A 141 -12.99 4.79 -6.89
N LEU A 142 -13.31 5.81 -6.08
CA LEU A 142 -14.23 6.88 -6.47
C LEU A 142 -13.71 7.68 -7.67
N GLY A 143 -12.39 7.75 -7.83
CA GLY A 143 -11.73 8.38 -8.97
C GLY A 143 -12.16 7.81 -10.31
N PHE A 144 -12.47 6.52 -10.42
CA PHE A 144 -12.98 5.94 -11.67
C PHE A 144 -14.30 6.55 -12.12
N ILE A 145 -15.15 6.96 -11.17
CA ILE A 145 -16.44 7.61 -11.47
C ILE A 145 -16.22 9.09 -11.76
N ILE A 146 -15.43 9.77 -10.93
CA ILE A 146 -15.22 11.24 -11.00
C ILE A 146 -14.37 11.62 -12.23
N ALA A 147 -13.42 10.79 -12.64
CA ALA A 147 -12.58 11.03 -13.81
C ALA A 147 -13.37 11.11 -15.13
N ALA A 148 -14.60 10.59 -15.17
CA ALA A 148 -15.48 10.72 -16.33
C ALA A 148 -16.03 12.15 -16.54
N ILE A 149 -15.89 13.04 -15.55
CA ILE A 149 -16.38 14.42 -15.60
C ILE A 149 -15.24 15.34 -16.12
N PRO A 150 -15.30 15.90 -17.34
CA PRO A 150 -14.16 16.59 -17.96
C PRO A 150 -13.63 17.80 -17.18
N SER A 151 -14.50 18.54 -16.50
CA SER A 151 -14.15 19.76 -15.75
C SER A 151 -13.60 19.49 -14.35
N ILE A 152 -13.92 18.35 -13.74
CA ILE A 152 -13.60 18.02 -12.34
C ILE A 152 -12.53 16.93 -12.25
N GLY A 153 -12.57 15.96 -13.17
CA GLY A 153 -11.71 14.78 -13.18
C GLY A 153 -10.21 15.11 -13.03
N PRO A 154 -9.63 16.02 -13.85
CA PRO A 154 -8.20 16.34 -13.74
C PRO A 154 -7.80 16.91 -12.38
N LEU A 155 -8.61 17.80 -11.80
CA LEU A 155 -8.36 18.39 -10.48
C LEU A 155 -8.45 17.33 -9.37
N TYR A 156 -9.43 16.43 -9.47
CA TYR A 156 -9.59 15.32 -8.53
C TYR A 156 -8.38 14.38 -8.55
N LEU A 157 -7.96 13.95 -9.75
CA LEU A 157 -6.81 13.07 -9.92
C LEU A 157 -5.52 13.70 -9.38
N LEU A 158 -5.33 15.01 -9.61
CA LEU A 158 -4.20 15.74 -9.04
C LEU A 158 -4.25 15.74 -7.50
N GLY A 159 -5.44 15.95 -6.91
CA GLY A 159 -5.63 15.89 -5.46
C GLY A 159 -5.31 14.52 -4.87
N VAL A 160 -5.77 13.44 -5.50
CA VAL A 160 -5.47 12.06 -5.08
C VAL A 160 -3.98 11.77 -5.21
N LEU A 161 -3.33 12.18 -6.30
CA LEU A 161 -1.89 12.01 -6.48
C LEU A 161 -1.09 12.71 -5.38
N LEU A 162 -1.39 13.98 -5.11
CA LEU A 162 -0.74 14.74 -4.05
C LEU A 162 -1.00 14.12 -2.66
N GLY A 163 -2.22 13.66 -2.41
CA GLY A 163 -2.59 12.95 -1.19
C GLY A 163 -1.80 11.65 -1.00
N THR A 164 -1.62 10.89 -2.08
CA THR A 164 -0.85 9.63 -2.11
C THR A 164 0.61 9.88 -1.75
N ILE A 165 1.25 10.83 -2.43
CA ILE A 165 2.65 11.20 -2.17
C ILE A 165 2.80 11.71 -0.72
N ALA A 166 1.93 12.60 -0.27
CA ALA A 166 1.97 13.14 1.08
C ALA A 166 1.81 12.04 2.15
N LEU A 167 0.88 11.12 1.94
CA LEU A 167 0.66 10.00 2.86
C LEU A 167 1.84 9.04 2.87
N ALA A 168 2.42 8.72 1.72
CA ALA A 168 3.57 7.83 1.61
C ALA A 168 4.79 8.37 2.41
N PHE A 169 5.11 9.66 2.25
CA PHE A 169 6.15 10.31 3.06
C PHE A 169 5.78 10.39 4.55
N SER A 170 4.50 10.59 4.87
CA SER A 170 4.01 10.60 6.24
C SER A 170 4.17 9.24 6.92
N ILE A 171 3.83 8.15 6.23
CA ILE A 171 4.03 6.77 6.68
C ILE A 171 5.52 6.48 6.83
N ARG A 172 6.36 6.89 5.86
CA ARG A 172 7.81 6.72 5.96
C ARG A 172 8.39 7.38 7.21
N GLY A 173 7.96 8.60 7.51
CA GLY A 173 8.36 9.34 8.71
C GLY A 173 7.87 8.67 9.99
N TYR A 174 6.61 8.21 10.01
CA TYR A 174 6.02 7.45 11.11
C TYR A 174 6.83 6.18 11.43
N MET A 175 7.17 5.39 10.40
CA MET A 175 7.98 4.18 10.56
C MET A 175 9.38 4.49 11.15
N GLY A 176 9.95 5.65 10.83
CA GLY A 176 11.19 6.13 11.46
C GLY A 176 11.04 6.24 12.98
N ARG A 177 9.98 6.88 13.45
CA ARG A 177 9.69 7.03 14.90
C ARG A 177 9.35 5.70 15.58
N CYS A 178 8.67 4.79 14.89
CA CYS A 178 8.46 3.43 15.39
C CYS A 178 9.80 2.74 15.65
N GLY A 179 10.76 2.87 14.73
CA GLY A 179 12.10 2.31 14.91
C GLY A 179 12.91 2.94 16.04
N GLU A 180 12.64 4.18 16.42
CA GLU A 180 13.29 4.83 17.58
C GLU A 180 12.62 4.48 18.91
N SER A 181 11.31 4.19 18.89
CA SER A 181 10.49 4.04 20.09
C SER A 181 10.18 2.59 20.48
N LEU A 182 10.22 1.66 19.53
CA LEU A 182 9.74 0.28 19.69
C LEU A 182 10.81 -0.79 19.39
N ALA A 183 11.97 -0.40 18.86
CA ALA A 183 13.10 -1.28 18.57
C ALA A 183 14.04 -1.40 19.78
#